data_AF-A0A9D7NTV6-F1
#
_entry.id   AF-A0A9D7NTV6-F1
#
_cell.length_a   1.000
_cell.length_b   1.000
_cell.length_c   1.000
_cell.angle_alpha   90.00
_cell.angle_beta   90.00
_cell.angle_gamma   90.00
#
_symmetry.space_group_name_H-M   'P 1'
#
loop_
_entity.id
_entity.type
_entity.pdbx_description
1 polymer ?
#
loop_
_entity_poly.entity_id
_entity_poly.type
_entity_poly.pdbx_seq_one_letter_code
_entity_poly.pdbx_strand_id
1 'polypeptide(L)'
;MSDLITRAEYVATLPPFSSAENSASHLHHRRYMAQFVTQEIIEYVGWAIGVDTIQASTDQHLNDIPLWRWDVISPRVNSMAAAMRRKAGECASLSFGVCIAKEAARQIKTTL
;
A
#
# COMPACT_ATOMS: atom_id res chain seq x y z
N MET A 1 16.03 4.90 -11.30
CA MET A 1 15.83 4.79 -9.84
C MET A 1 14.75 5.80 -9.49
N SER A 2 13.62 5.39 -8.93
CA SER A 2 12.63 6.36 -8.45
C SER A 2 13.26 7.12 -7.30
N ASP A 3 13.22 8.44 -7.34
CA ASP A 3 13.58 9.25 -6.20
C ASP A 3 12.67 8.89 -5.02
N LEU A 4 13.27 8.80 -3.83
CA LEU A 4 12.55 8.57 -2.57
C LEU A 4 11.58 9.73 -2.36
N ILE A 5 10.29 9.44 -2.16
CA ILE A 5 9.29 10.45 -1.81
C ILE A 5 9.18 10.46 -0.28
N THR A 6 9.62 11.54 0.35
CA THR A 6 9.48 11.72 1.80
C THR A 6 8.02 11.97 2.20
N ARG A 7 7.69 11.71 3.46
CA ARG A 7 6.40 12.02 4.06
C ARG A 7 6.07 13.51 3.94
N ALA A 8 7.07 14.37 4.14
CA ALA A 8 6.89 15.82 4.06
C ALA A 8 6.49 16.25 2.65
N GLU A 9 7.16 15.73 1.62
CA GLU A 9 6.82 15.97 0.21
C GLU A 9 5.44 15.42 -0.13
N TYR A 10 5.16 14.17 0.26
CA TYR A 10 3.86 13.53 0.05
C TYR A 10 2.72 14.42 0.58
N VAL A 11 2.83 14.90 1.82
CA VAL A 11 1.82 15.76 2.44
C VAL A 11 1.74 17.14 1.77
N ALA A 12 2.87 17.73 1.39
CA ALA A 12 2.92 19.04 0.73
C ALA A 12 2.27 19.04 -0.65
N THR A 13 2.27 17.90 -1.34
CA THR A 13 1.69 17.75 -2.69
C THR A 13 0.28 17.15 -2.69
N LEU A 14 -0.35 16.97 -1.52
CA LEU A 14 -1.74 16.53 -1.45
C LEU A 14 -2.66 17.61 -2.03
N PRO A 15 -3.62 17.25 -2.91
CA PRO A 15 -4.61 18.20 -3.37
C PRO A 15 -5.48 18.68 -2.17
N PRO A 16 -6.02 19.90 -2.23
CA PRO A 16 -6.86 20.43 -1.17
C PRO A 16 -8.07 19.53 -0.90
N PHE A 17 -8.55 19.55 0.34
CA PHE A 17 -9.66 18.75 0.87
C PHE A 17 -11.01 19.25 0.31
N SER A 18 -11.18 19.29 -1.01
CA SER A 18 -12.46 19.62 -1.65
C SER A 18 -13.04 18.37 -2.31
N SER A 19 -14.23 18.02 -1.82
CA SER A 19 -15.07 16.86 -2.12
C SER A 19 -15.12 16.42 -3.59
N ALA A 20 -14.29 15.42 -3.89
CA ALA A 20 -14.56 14.25 -4.72
C ALA A 20 -13.25 13.45 -4.69
N GLU A 21 -13.33 12.14 -4.73
CA GLU A 21 -12.19 11.23 -4.91
C GLU A 21 -11.47 11.56 -6.22
N ASN A 22 -10.61 12.59 -6.22
CA ASN A 22 -9.85 12.98 -7.39
C ASN A 22 -8.88 11.82 -7.68
N SER A 23 -9.00 11.24 -8.88
CA SER A 23 -8.13 10.17 -9.38
C SER A 23 -6.64 10.52 -9.22
N ALA A 24 -6.30 11.81 -9.29
CA ALA A 24 -4.96 12.33 -9.01
C ALA A 24 -4.49 12.08 -7.56
N SER A 25 -5.34 12.27 -6.56
CA SER A 25 -5.03 12.00 -5.15
C SER A 25 -4.78 10.51 -4.92
N HIS A 26 -5.64 9.66 -5.49
CA HIS A 26 -5.46 8.21 -5.44
C HIS A 26 -4.17 7.76 -6.12
N LEU A 27 -3.88 8.25 -7.32
CA LEU A 27 -2.63 7.94 -8.03
C LEU A 27 -1.41 8.40 -7.25
N HIS A 28 -1.46 9.60 -6.67
CA HIS A 28 -0.37 10.15 -5.86
C HIS A 28 -0.13 9.30 -4.61
N HIS A 29 -1.19 8.93 -3.88
CA HIS A 29 -1.10 8.03 -2.73
C HIS A 29 -0.55 6.66 -3.14
N ARG A 30 -1.00 6.08 -4.26
CA ARG A 30 -0.49 4.80 -4.77
C ARG A 30 1.00 4.87 -5.10
N ARG A 31 1.46 5.93 -5.76
CA ARG A 31 2.90 6.15 -6.04
C ARG A 31 3.71 6.22 -4.75
N TYR A 32 3.22 6.96 -3.76
CA TYR A 32 3.88 7.04 -2.45
C TYR A 32 3.90 5.68 -1.74
N MET A 33 2.85 4.87 -1.82
CA MET A 33 2.82 3.54 -1.19
C MET A 33 3.67 2.50 -1.93
N ALA A 34 3.73 2.58 -3.26
CA ALA A 34 4.48 1.65 -4.10
C ALA A 34 5.98 1.64 -3.79
N GLN A 35 6.55 2.77 -3.33
CA GLN A 35 7.97 2.83 -2.97
C GLN A 35 8.35 1.93 -1.78
N PHE A 36 7.36 1.52 -0.96
CA PHE A 36 7.58 0.63 0.18
C PHE A 36 7.35 -0.84 -0.17
N VAL A 37 6.79 -1.14 -1.34
CA VAL A 37 6.50 -2.51 -1.78
C VAL A 37 7.77 -3.11 -2.36
N THR A 38 8.22 -4.21 -1.77
CA THR A 38 9.32 -5.04 -2.27
C THR A 38 8.78 -6.35 -2.82
N GLN A 39 9.60 -7.08 -3.58
CA GLN A 39 9.25 -8.42 -4.05
C GLN A 39 8.91 -9.37 -2.89
N GLU A 40 9.64 -9.28 -1.78
CA GLU A 40 9.37 -10.07 -0.56
C GLU A 40 7.98 -9.74 0.02
N ILE A 41 7.57 -8.47 0.01
CA ILE A 41 6.23 -8.06 0.46
C ILE A 41 5.15 -8.60 -0.48
N ILE A 42 5.38 -8.56 -1.80
CA ILE A 42 4.47 -9.14 -2.80
C ILE A 42 4.26 -10.62 -2.55
N GLU A 43 5.35 -11.39 -2.39
CA GLU A 43 5.30 -12.82 -2.11
C GLU A 43 4.57 -13.12 -0.80
N TYR A 44 4.89 -12.38 0.26
CA TYR A 44 4.24 -12.53 1.55
C TYR A 44 2.74 -12.25 1.50
N VAL A 45 2.33 -11.17 0.85
CA VAL A 45 0.91 -10.80 0.69
C VAL A 45 0.18 -11.83 -0.17
N GLY A 46 0.79 -12.28 -1.27
CA GLY A 46 0.23 -13.32 -2.13
C GLY A 46 0.01 -14.64 -1.40
N TRP A 47 0.96 -15.05 -0.57
CA TRP A 47 0.84 -16.24 0.29
C TRP A 47 -0.21 -16.06 1.40
N ALA A 48 -0.19 -14.94 2.12
CA ALA A 48 -1.02 -14.76 3.32
C ALA A 48 -2.51 -14.47 3.02
N ILE A 49 -2.79 -13.70 1.97
CA ILE A 49 -4.16 -13.40 1.54
C ILE A 49 -4.67 -14.46 0.56
N GLY A 50 -3.78 -14.96 -0.30
CA GLY A 50 -4.09 -15.87 -1.40
C GLY A 50 -4.18 -15.12 -2.73
N VAL A 51 -3.36 -15.51 -3.71
CA VAL A 51 -3.34 -14.91 -5.06
C VAL A 51 -4.73 -14.99 -5.71
N ASP A 52 -5.38 -16.14 -5.65
CA ASP A 52 -6.74 -16.33 -6.20
C ASP A 52 -7.76 -15.40 -5.54
N THR A 53 -7.64 -15.17 -4.23
CA THR A 53 -8.51 -14.22 -3.51
C THR A 53 -8.29 -12.79 -3.97
N ILE A 54 -7.02 -12.39 -4.15
CA ILE A 54 -6.66 -11.06 -4.64
C ILE A 54 -7.15 -10.84 -6.07
N GLN A 55 -7.01 -11.83 -6.94
CA GLN A 55 -7.46 -11.77 -8.33
C GLN A 55 -8.98 -11.74 -8.45
N ALA A 56 -9.68 -12.52 -7.62
CA ALA A 56 -11.14 -12.59 -7.61
C ALA A 56 -11.82 -11.33 -7.04
N SER A 57 -11.10 -10.50 -6.28
CA SER A 57 -11.63 -9.23 -5.75
C SER A 57 -12.10 -8.33 -6.89
N THR A 58 -13.30 -7.77 -6.78
CA THR A 58 -13.87 -6.83 -7.77
C THR A 58 -13.87 -5.38 -7.28
N ASP A 59 -13.59 -5.17 -5.99
CA ASP A 59 -13.48 -3.83 -5.40
C ASP A 59 -12.10 -3.20 -5.71
N GLN A 60 -12.11 -1.99 -6.28
CA GLN A 60 -10.90 -1.20 -6.55
C GLN A 60 -10.03 -0.92 -5.30
N HIS A 61 -10.66 -0.90 -4.12
CA HIS A 61 -10.01 -0.68 -2.83
C HIS A 61 -9.70 -1.98 -2.08
N LEU A 62 -10.08 -3.14 -2.63
CA LEU A 62 -9.92 -4.45 -2.02
C LEU A 62 -10.62 -4.54 -0.64
N ASN A 63 -11.76 -3.87 -0.45
CA ASN A 63 -12.54 -3.93 0.80
C ASN A 63 -13.54 -5.10 0.81
N ASP A 64 -13.74 -5.77 -0.33
CA ASP A 64 -14.42 -7.06 -0.39
C ASP A 64 -13.61 -8.19 0.28
N ILE A 65 -12.30 -8.03 0.42
CA ILE A 65 -11.45 -8.85 1.28
C ILE A 65 -11.59 -8.36 2.74
N PRO A 66 -12.00 -9.23 3.69
CA PRO A 66 -12.29 -8.82 5.06
C PRO A 66 -11.14 -8.09 5.75
N LEU A 67 -11.47 -7.00 6.46
CA LEU A 67 -10.50 -6.12 7.11
C LEU A 67 -9.50 -6.86 8.01
N TRP A 68 -9.99 -7.83 8.79
CA TRP A 68 -9.15 -8.61 9.72
C TRP A 68 -8.00 -9.35 9.02
N ARG A 69 -8.15 -9.73 7.75
CA ARG A 69 -7.05 -10.38 6.99
C ARG A 69 -5.90 -9.41 6.76
N TRP A 70 -6.22 -8.14 6.49
CA TRP A 70 -5.23 -7.08 6.34
C TRP A 70 -4.58 -6.71 7.68
N ASP A 71 -5.39 -6.59 8.73
CA ASP A 71 -4.90 -6.22 10.06
C ASP A 71 -3.91 -7.26 10.62
N VAL A 72 -4.16 -8.54 10.39
CA VAL A 72 -3.29 -9.64 10.82
C VAL A 72 -1.89 -9.57 10.20
N ILE A 73 -1.79 -9.23 8.91
CA ILE A 73 -0.50 -9.20 8.20
C ILE A 73 0.23 -7.87 8.34
N SER A 74 -0.47 -6.81 8.73
CA SER A 74 0.05 -5.43 8.79
C SER A 74 1.29 -5.24 9.68
N PRO A 75 1.41 -5.87 10.87
CA PRO A 75 2.63 -5.77 11.68
C PRO A 75 3.88 -6.34 10.97
N ARG A 76 3.71 -7.44 10.23
CA ARG A 76 4.82 -8.05 9.48
C ARG A 76 5.21 -7.18 8.29
N VAL A 77 4.24 -6.70 7.52
CA VAL A 77 4.48 -5.76 6.40
C VAL A 77 5.18 -4.48 6.88
N ASN A 78 4.74 -3.90 8.00
CA ASN A 78 5.41 -2.76 8.64
C ASN A 78 6.88 -3.04 8.96
N SER A 79 7.17 -4.25 9.46
CA SER A 79 8.53 -4.66 9.82
C SER A 79 9.42 -4.79 8.57
N MET A 80 8.90 -5.39 7.49
CA MET A 80 9.61 -5.53 6.21
C MET A 80 9.88 -4.17 5.55
N ALA A 81 8.92 -3.24 5.62
CA ALA A 81 9.05 -1.89 5.08
C ALA A 81 9.87 -0.94 5.97
N ALA A 82 10.32 -1.36 7.17
CA ALA A 82 10.82 -0.47 8.21
C ALA A 82 12.03 0.37 7.77
N ALA A 83 12.94 -0.20 6.99
CA ALA A 83 14.12 0.54 6.50
C ALA A 83 13.71 1.68 5.57
N MET A 84 12.79 1.44 4.64
CA MET A 84 12.33 2.45 3.69
C MET A 84 11.40 3.47 4.36
N ARG A 85 10.53 3.01 5.24
CA ARG A 85 9.67 3.85 6.09
C ARG A 85 10.49 4.89 6.87
N ARG A 86 11.60 4.46 7.51
CA ARG A 86 12.49 5.38 8.24
C ARG A 86 13.15 6.39 7.31
N LYS A 87 13.61 5.98 6.12
CA LYS A 87 14.19 6.90 5.13
C LYS A 87 13.18 7.94 4.64
N ALA A 88 11.94 7.52 4.42
CA ALA A 88 10.85 8.42 4.01
C ALA A 88 10.37 9.35 5.13
N GLY A 89 10.79 9.16 6.39
CA GLY A 89 10.29 9.94 7.52
C GLY A 89 8.84 9.59 7.91
N GLU A 90 8.42 8.35 7.67
CA GLU A 90 7.06 7.88 7.94
C GLU A 90 6.96 7.09 9.26
N CYS A 91 5.79 7.14 9.89
CA CYS A 91 5.52 6.46 11.15
C CYS A 91 4.93 5.06 10.93
N ALA A 92 5.23 4.13 11.84
CA ALA A 92 4.57 2.83 11.83
C ALA A 92 3.15 3.00 12.36
N SER A 93 2.17 2.49 11.62
CA SER A 93 0.79 2.38 12.07
C SER A 93 0.16 1.13 11.46
N LEU A 94 -0.96 0.68 12.02
CA LEU A 94 -1.77 -0.39 11.42
C LEU A 94 -2.17 -0.01 9.99
N SER A 95 -2.70 1.21 9.82
CA SER A 95 -3.17 1.72 8.52
C SER A 95 -2.05 1.77 7.47
N PHE A 96 -0.82 2.13 7.85
CA PHE A 96 0.32 2.14 6.94
C PHE A 96 0.63 0.73 6.41
N GLY A 97 0.63 -0.27 7.29
CA GLY A 97 0.79 -1.67 6.92
C GLY A 97 -0.30 -2.15 5.96
N VAL A 98 -1.57 -1.81 6.24
CA VAL A 98 -2.71 -2.12 5.37
C VAL A 98 -2.55 -1.47 3.99
N CYS A 99 -2.16 -0.20 3.92
CA CYS A 99 -1.97 0.50 2.64
C CYS A 99 -0.88 -0.14 1.78
N ILE A 100 0.26 -0.53 2.38
CA ILE A 100 1.33 -1.23 1.66
C ILE A 100 0.85 -2.60 1.19
N ALA A 101 0.19 -3.38 2.06
CA ALA A 101 -0.31 -4.70 1.72
C ALA A 101 -1.31 -4.64 0.56
N LYS A 102 -2.22 -3.66 0.56
CA LYS A 102 -3.16 -3.45 -0.53
C LYS A 102 -2.48 -3.00 -1.82
N GLU A 103 -1.43 -2.17 -1.76
CA GLU A 103 -0.69 -1.81 -2.96
C GLU A 103 0.08 -3.00 -3.54
N ALA A 104 0.67 -3.85 -2.70
CA ALA A 104 1.28 -5.10 -3.13
C ALA A 104 0.25 -6.04 -3.80
N ALA A 105 -0.95 -6.18 -3.22
CA ALA A 105 -2.04 -6.94 -3.82
C ALA A 105 -2.47 -6.38 -5.19
N ARG A 106 -2.48 -5.04 -5.38
CA ARG A 106 -2.73 -4.45 -6.70
C ARG A 106 -1.63 -4.78 -7.70
N GLN A 107 -0.37 -4.77 -7.28
CA GLN A 107 0.76 -5.16 -8.14
C GLN A 107 0.65 -6.63 -8.57
N ILE A 108 0.24 -7.54 -7.67
CA ILE A 108 -0.08 -8.94 -8.00
C ILE A 108 -1.15 -9.01 -9.10
N LYS A 109 -2.24 -8.23 -8.95
CA LYS A 109 -3.35 -8.20 -9.91
C LYS A 109 -2.99 -7.61 -11.27
N THR A 110 -1.90 -6.84 -11.37
CA THR A 110 -1.46 -6.17 -12.62
C THR A 110 -0.35 -6.94 -13.34
N THR A 111 0.32 -7.90 -12.69
CA THR A 111 1.54 -8.56 -13.20
C THR A 111 1.25 -9.89 -13.92
N LEU A 112 -0.03 -10.32 -13.98
CA LEU A 112 -0.51 -11.51 -14.69
C LEU A 112 -1.67 -11.12 -15.60
#